data_AF-A0A9W8LUK0-F1
#
_entry.id   AF-A0A9W8LUK0-F1
#
_cell.length_a   1.000
_cell.length_b   1.000
_cell.length_c   1.000
_cell.angle_alpha   90.00
_cell.angle_beta   90.00
_cell.angle_gamma   90.00
#
_symmetry.space_group_name_H-M   'P 1'
#
loop_
_entity.id
_entity.type
_entity.pdbx_description
1 polymer ?
#
loop_
_entity_poly.entity_id
_entity_poly.type
_entity_poly.pdbx_seq_one_letter_code
_entity_poly.pdbx_strand_id
1 'polypeptide(L)'
;MNNLHNFKVLHEKSSVEDIRTWIDAWELCRKMDICTISDALAYLDDSVLVRYGKWLVDTNPDEDNTFETLNTFLQSQMGPGMTETGAALELMSFPATGDIRHFNDTFLRLAQQAAVDKLQFAVGLYAKRMPLTLCKLIMACPTQPSLRKAMDLVRIRVETVQAMHRNADLTPIITAALKDLGPFAGPQTAKQ
;
A
#
# COMPACT_ATOMS: atom_id res chain seq x y z
N MET A 1 -4.68 -6.82 39.65
CA MET A 1 -5.77 -7.49 38.91
C MET A 1 -6.54 -6.42 38.15
N ASN A 2 -5.86 -5.63 37.31
CA ASN A 2 -5.51 -5.83 35.89
C ASN A 2 -6.73 -5.66 34.96
N ASN A 3 -6.80 -4.47 34.36
CA ASN A 3 -7.79 -3.94 33.41
C ASN A 3 -7.82 -4.69 32.05
N LEU A 4 -7.52 -5.99 32.00
CA LEU A 4 -7.54 -6.77 30.77
C LEU A 4 -8.96 -7.17 30.32
N HIS A 5 -9.99 -6.97 31.16
CA HIS A 5 -11.38 -7.34 30.90
C HIS A 5 -12.04 -6.71 29.66
N ASN A 6 -11.35 -5.81 28.94
CA ASN A 6 -11.87 -5.13 27.75
C ASN A 6 -11.25 -5.60 26.43
N PHE A 7 -10.35 -6.60 26.43
CA PHE A 7 -9.78 -7.10 25.19
C PHE A 7 -10.80 -7.96 24.41
N LYS A 8 -10.92 -7.67 23.11
CA LYS A 8 -11.80 -8.43 22.21
C LYS A 8 -11.20 -9.82 21.98
N VAL A 9 -12.00 -10.86 22.17
CA VAL A 9 -11.61 -12.24 21.81
C VAL A 9 -11.47 -12.34 20.30
N LEU A 10 -10.36 -12.93 19.84
CA LEU A 10 -10.13 -13.17 18.42
C LEU A 10 -10.74 -14.52 18.03
N HIS A 11 -11.67 -14.49 17.09
CA HIS A 11 -12.39 -15.66 16.62
C HIS A 11 -11.84 -16.14 15.27
N GLU A 12 -12.16 -17.38 14.88
CA GLU A 12 -11.73 -17.92 13.58
C GLU A 12 -12.17 -17.08 12.39
N LYS A 13 -13.36 -16.48 12.47
CA LYS A 13 -13.94 -15.64 11.42
C LYS A 13 -13.62 -14.16 11.59
N SER A 14 -12.72 -13.80 12.50
CA SER A 14 -12.28 -12.42 12.67
C SER A 14 -11.74 -11.86 11.36
N SER A 15 -12.09 -10.62 11.07
CA SER A 15 -11.60 -9.95 9.87
C SER A 15 -10.09 -9.71 9.96
N VAL A 16 -9.46 -9.45 8.82
CA VAL A 16 -8.04 -9.06 8.77
C VAL A 16 -7.77 -7.81 9.62
N GLU A 17 -8.69 -6.86 9.64
CA GLU A 17 -8.59 -5.63 10.45
C GLU A 17 -8.71 -5.92 11.94
N ASP A 18 -9.55 -6.87 12.34
CA ASP A 18 -9.64 -7.35 13.72
C ASP A 18 -8.34 -8.02 14.15
N ILE A 19 -7.76 -8.89 13.31
CA ILE A 19 -6.50 -9.59 13.60
C ILE A 19 -5.35 -8.59 13.76
N ARG A 20 -5.22 -7.62 12.85
CA ARG A 20 -4.18 -6.58 12.92
C ARG A 20 -4.33 -5.71 14.17
N THR A 21 -5.54 -5.22 14.44
CA THR A 21 -5.82 -4.40 15.63
C THR A 21 -5.51 -5.17 16.92
N TRP A 22 -5.82 -6.47 16.93
CA TRP A 22 -5.51 -7.35 18.05
C TRP A 22 -3.99 -7.47 18.23
N ILE A 23 -3.23 -7.80 17.18
CA ILE A 23 -1.76 -7.89 17.22
C ILE A 23 -1.15 -6.60 17.77
N ASP A 24 -1.53 -5.43 17.23
CA ASP A 24 -1.00 -4.13 17.64
C ASP A 24 -1.25 -3.86 19.13
N ALA A 25 -2.46 -4.17 19.61
CA ALA A 25 -2.83 -3.95 21.00
C ALA A 25 -2.03 -4.84 21.97
N TRP A 26 -1.84 -6.12 21.62
CA TRP A 26 -1.08 -7.04 22.47
C TRP A 26 0.43 -6.80 22.39
N GLU A 27 0.97 -6.36 21.26
CA GLU A 27 2.36 -5.92 21.17
C GLU A 27 2.63 -4.71 22.07
N LEU A 28 1.72 -3.74 22.09
CA LEU A 28 1.83 -2.57 22.96
C LEU A 28 1.82 -3.00 24.44
N CYS A 29 0.90 -3.88 24.83
CA CYS A 29 0.83 -4.39 26.19
C CYS A 29 2.06 -5.21 26.58
N ARG A 30 2.63 -6.00 25.66
CA ARG A 30 3.90 -6.72 25.88
C ARG A 30 5.05 -5.74 26.13
N LYS A 31 5.19 -4.71 25.28
CA LYS A 31 6.25 -3.68 25.41
C LYS A 31 6.15 -2.91 26.73
N MET A 32 4.95 -2.83 27.31
CA MET A 32 4.70 -2.20 28.60
C MET A 32 4.77 -3.17 29.79
N ASP A 33 5.08 -4.45 29.57
CA ASP A 33 5.12 -5.51 30.59
C ASP A 33 3.77 -5.69 31.34
N ILE A 34 2.66 -5.42 30.64
CA ILE A 34 1.29 -5.48 31.19
C ILE A 34 0.63 -6.83 30.93
N CYS A 35 1.08 -7.55 29.90
CA CYS A 35 0.53 -8.84 29.52
C CYS A 35 1.62 -9.87 29.23
N THR A 36 1.33 -11.12 29.60
CA THR A 36 2.11 -12.29 29.23
C THR A 36 1.55 -12.94 27.97
N ILE A 37 2.31 -13.87 27.38
CA ILE A 37 1.80 -14.71 26.29
C ILE A 37 0.59 -15.54 26.73
N SER A 38 0.57 -16.02 27.98
CA SER A 38 -0.56 -16.76 28.54
C SER A 38 -1.83 -15.90 28.57
N ASP A 39 -1.70 -14.61 28.89
CA ASP A 39 -2.82 -13.67 28.83
C ASP A 39 -3.31 -13.52 27.39
N ALA A 40 -2.40 -13.35 26.42
CA ALA A 40 -2.77 -13.21 25.01
C ALA A 40 -3.50 -14.45 24.47
N LEU A 41 -3.03 -15.65 24.81
CA LEU A 41 -3.66 -16.91 24.40
C LEU A 41 -5.07 -17.08 24.99
N ALA A 42 -5.34 -16.56 26.19
CA ALA A 42 -6.66 -16.62 26.82
C ALA A 42 -7.72 -15.78 26.06
N TYR A 43 -7.31 -14.85 25.20
CA TYR A 43 -8.21 -14.06 24.34
C TYR A 43 -8.25 -14.56 22.88
N LEU A 44 -7.80 -15.79 22.64
CA LEU A 44 -8.03 -16.51 21.40
C LEU A 44 -9.14 -17.53 21.60
N ASP A 45 -10.06 -17.61 20.64
CA ASP A 45 -11.08 -18.65 20.63
C ASP A 45 -10.45 -20.04 20.45
N ASP A 46 -11.13 -21.08 20.95
CA ASP A 46 -10.62 -22.47 20.93
C ASP A 46 -10.29 -22.92 19.50
N SER A 47 -11.08 -22.49 18.52
CA SER A 47 -10.86 -22.75 17.09
C SER A 47 -9.54 -22.17 16.57
N VAL A 48 -9.11 -21.02 17.10
CA VAL A 48 -7.85 -20.37 16.77
C VAL A 48 -6.70 -21.06 17.50
N LEU A 49 -6.88 -21.43 18.76
CA LEU A 49 -5.89 -22.16 19.56
C LEU A 49 -5.56 -23.53 18.96
N VAL A 50 -6.56 -24.29 18.50
CA VAL A 50 -6.35 -25.58 17.82
C VAL A 50 -5.51 -25.42 16.56
N ARG A 51 -5.80 -24.39 15.74
CA ARG A 51 -5.04 -24.12 14.52
C ARG A 51 -3.62 -23.63 14.82
N TYR A 52 -3.47 -22.81 15.85
CA TYR A 52 -2.15 -22.38 16.31
C TYR A 52 -1.31 -23.57 16.78
N GLY A 53 -1.88 -24.46 17.60
CA GLY A 53 -1.20 -25.68 18.05
C GLY A 53 -0.76 -26.58 16.90
N LYS A 54 -1.63 -26.78 15.89
CA LYS A 54 -1.26 -27.51 14.68
C LYS A 54 -0.14 -26.82 13.92
N TRP A 55 -0.23 -25.50 13.74
CA TRP A 55 0.78 -24.72 13.03
C TRP A 55 2.15 -24.77 13.73
N LEU A 56 2.19 -24.75 15.06
CA LEU A 56 3.43 -24.92 15.84
C LEU A 56 4.10 -26.27 15.55
N VAL A 57 3.31 -27.35 15.51
CA VAL A 57 3.82 -28.69 15.18
C VAL A 57 4.34 -28.74 13.73
N ASP A 58 3.60 -28.15 12.80
CA ASP A 58 3.92 -28.20 11.37
C ASP A 58 5.15 -27.34 11.01
N THR A 59 5.36 -26.21 11.71
CA THR A 59 6.43 -25.25 11.40
C THR A 59 7.65 -25.35 12.31
N ASN A 60 7.52 -26.00 13.47
CA ASN A 60 8.56 -26.17 14.49
C ASN A 60 9.42 -24.90 14.71
N PRO A 61 8.79 -23.77 15.08
CA PRO A 61 9.50 -22.51 15.30
C PRO A 61 10.37 -22.61 16.57
N ASP A 62 11.47 -21.84 16.61
CA ASP A 62 12.36 -21.77 17.78
C ASP A 62 11.56 -21.43 19.06
N GLU A 63 11.69 -22.28 20.08
CA GLU A 63 10.84 -22.26 21.30
C GLU A 63 11.02 -21.00 22.16
N ASP A 64 12.12 -20.28 22.00
CA ASP A 64 12.49 -19.15 22.85
C ASP A 64 11.67 -17.88 22.61
N ASN A 65 10.87 -17.79 21.53
CA ASN A 65 10.19 -16.54 21.14
C ASN A 65 8.66 -16.66 20.96
N THR A 66 8.00 -17.22 21.98
CA THR A 66 6.55 -17.55 22.00
C THR A 66 5.59 -16.46 21.52
N PHE A 67 5.87 -15.18 21.77
CA PHE A 67 4.98 -14.09 21.33
C PHE A 67 5.21 -13.70 19.86
N GLU A 68 6.45 -13.72 19.40
CA GLU A 68 6.77 -13.52 17.99
C GLU A 68 6.17 -14.66 17.16
N THR A 69 6.29 -15.89 17.65
CA THR A 69 5.68 -17.08 17.07
C THR A 69 4.15 -16.94 16.93
N LEU A 70 3.47 -16.45 17.96
CA LEU A 70 2.03 -16.18 17.89
C LEU A 70 1.71 -15.08 16.86
N ASN A 71 2.50 -14.01 16.81
CA ASN A 71 2.32 -12.94 15.83
C ASN A 71 2.47 -13.46 14.40
N THR A 72 3.52 -14.24 14.12
CA THR A 72 3.74 -14.87 12.81
C THR A 72 2.57 -15.76 12.41
N PHE A 73 2.05 -16.58 13.33
CA PHE A 73 0.86 -17.37 13.07
C PHE A 73 -0.34 -16.50 12.69
N LEU A 74 -0.68 -15.49 13.52
CA LEU A 74 -1.82 -14.63 13.27
C LEU A 74 -1.69 -13.83 11.97
N GLN A 75 -0.47 -13.38 11.64
CA GLN A 75 -0.17 -12.75 10.35
C GLN A 75 -0.36 -13.68 9.17
N SER A 76 0.01 -14.97 9.29
CA SER A 76 -0.25 -15.96 8.24
C SER A 76 -1.74 -16.16 7.95
N GLN A 77 -2.61 -15.92 8.94
CA GLN A 77 -4.07 -16.01 8.78
C GLN A 77 -4.64 -14.82 7.98
N MET A 78 -3.91 -13.71 7.86
CA MET A 78 -4.33 -12.52 7.11
C MET A 78 -4.16 -12.66 5.58
N GLY A 79 -3.54 -13.74 5.11
CA GLY A 79 -3.24 -13.98 3.71
C GLY A 79 -1.94 -13.30 3.24
N PRO A 80 -1.31 -13.81 2.16
CA PRO A 80 0.04 -13.40 1.75
C PRO A 80 0.18 -11.90 1.53
N GLY A 81 -0.75 -11.26 0.81
CA GLY A 81 -0.72 -9.82 0.48
C GLY A 81 -0.78 -8.85 1.66
N MET A 82 -1.00 -9.34 2.89
CA MET A 82 -1.17 -8.51 4.10
C MET A 82 -0.12 -8.78 5.18
N THR A 83 0.86 -9.64 4.88
CA THR A 83 2.11 -9.79 5.66
C THR A 83 3.16 -8.80 5.17
N GLU A 84 4.15 -8.43 5.99
CA GLU A 84 5.24 -7.53 5.54
C GLU A 84 5.91 -8.04 4.26
N THR A 85 6.14 -9.36 4.18
CA THR A 85 6.76 -10.01 3.03
C THR A 85 5.89 -9.97 1.77
N GLY A 86 4.58 -10.19 1.90
CA GLY A 86 3.71 -10.12 0.72
C GLY A 86 3.35 -8.71 0.31
N ALA A 87 3.25 -7.76 1.25
CA ALA A 87 3.16 -6.34 0.92
C ALA A 87 4.45 -5.85 0.21
N ALA A 88 5.63 -6.32 0.63
CA ALA A 88 6.89 -6.07 -0.06
C ALA A 88 6.92 -6.68 -1.47
N LEU A 89 6.41 -7.90 -1.63
CA LEU A 89 6.27 -8.55 -2.94
C LEU A 89 5.32 -7.78 -3.86
N GLU A 90 4.16 -7.35 -3.34
CA GLU A 90 3.19 -6.56 -4.08
C GLU A 90 3.75 -5.18 -4.48
N LEU A 91 4.53 -4.53 -3.62
CA LEU A 91 5.26 -3.29 -3.97
C LEU A 91 6.25 -3.51 -5.12
N MET A 92 6.90 -4.67 -5.18
CA MET A 92 7.82 -5.04 -6.26
C MET A 92 7.12 -5.41 -7.57
N SER A 93 5.83 -5.75 -7.55
CA SER A 93 5.03 -6.03 -8.77
C SER A 93 4.01 -4.95 -9.09
N PHE A 94 3.91 -3.88 -8.31
CA PHE A 94 2.84 -2.89 -8.41
C PHE A 94 2.80 -2.24 -9.81
N PRO A 95 1.66 -2.29 -10.52
CA PRO A 95 1.55 -1.81 -11.89
C PRO A 95 1.49 -0.27 -11.94
N ALA A 96 2.01 0.32 -13.01
CA ALA A 96 1.80 1.74 -13.28
C ALA A 96 0.33 1.98 -13.67
N THR A 97 -0.27 3.08 -13.19
CA THR A 97 -1.67 3.46 -13.49
C THR A 97 -1.80 4.94 -13.84
N GLY A 98 -2.87 5.29 -14.55
CA GLY A 98 -3.21 6.67 -14.91
C GLY A 98 -3.93 7.46 -13.82
N ASP A 99 -4.50 6.79 -12.81
CA ASP A 99 -5.10 7.44 -11.63
C ASP A 99 -4.06 7.58 -10.52
N ILE A 100 -3.42 8.76 -10.48
CA ILE A 100 -2.34 9.02 -9.53
C ILE A 100 -2.79 9.05 -8.07
N ARG A 101 -4.05 9.38 -7.79
CA ARG A 101 -4.55 9.45 -6.41
C ARG A 101 -4.72 8.04 -5.88
N HIS A 102 -5.44 7.20 -6.62
CA HIS A 102 -5.60 5.80 -6.26
C HIS A 102 -4.26 5.06 -6.20
N PHE A 103 -3.33 5.37 -7.11
CA PHE A 103 -1.97 4.84 -7.07
C PHE A 103 -1.25 5.19 -5.77
N ASN A 104 -1.23 6.48 -5.41
CA ASN A 104 -0.51 6.96 -4.23
C ASN A 104 -1.08 6.36 -2.95
N ASP A 105 -2.42 6.31 -2.83
CA ASP A 105 -3.08 5.75 -1.65
C ASP A 105 -2.77 4.26 -1.51
N THR A 106 -2.84 3.51 -2.62
CA THR A 106 -2.56 2.08 -2.62
C THR A 106 -1.09 1.78 -2.35
N PHE A 107 -0.17 2.51 -2.99
CA PHE A 107 1.26 2.35 -2.78
C PHE A 107 1.67 2.69 -1.35
N LEU A 108 1.12 3.77 -0.79
CA LEU A 108 1.41 4.18 0.58
C LEU A 108 0.94 3.12 1.58
N ARG A 109 -0.29 2.61 1.38
CA ARG A 109 -0.84 1.54 2.22
C ARG A 109 0.06 0.29 2.18
N LEU A 110 0.49 -0.13 0.99
CA LEU A 110 1.40 -1.28 0.85
C LEU A 110 2.77 -1.01 1.50
N ALA A 111 3.32 0.21 1.34
CA ALA A 111 4.58 0.60 1.97
C ALA A 111 4.49 0.59 3.50
N GLN A 112 3.36 1.00 4.05
CA GLN A 112 3.10 0.95 5.50
C GLN A 112 2.93 -0.49 5.98
N GLN A 113 2.21 -1.33 5.22
CA GLN A 113 2.04 -2.75 5.54
C GLN A 113 3.34 -3.55 5.47
N ALA A 114 4.28 -3.13 4.62
CA ALA A 114 5.63 -3.68 4.55
C ALA A 114 6.61 -3.03 5.54
N ALA A 115 6.17 -2.11 6.39
CA ALA A 115 7.00 -1.33 7.31
C ALA A 115 8.18 -0.58 6.62
N VAL A 116 8.04 -0.26 5.33
CA VAL A 116 9.08 0.41 4.53
C VAL A 116 8.76 1.88 4.22
N ASP A 117 7.60 2.39 4.59
CA ASP A 117 7.15 3.76 4.26
C ASP A 117 8.10 4.87 4.73
N LYS A 118 8.84 4.60 5.82
CA LYS A 118 9.87 5.49 6.38
C LYS A 118 11.28 5.22 5.83
N LEU A 119 11.47 4.15 5.07
CA LEU A 119 12.76 3.78 4.50
C LEU A 119 12.99 4.55 3.19
N GLN A 120 14.22 5.01 3.00
CA GLN A 120 14.66 5.71 1.78
C GLN A 120 14.43 4.87 0.51
N PHE A 121 14.49 3.54 0.63
CA PHE A 121 14.24 2.62 -0.47
C PHE A 121 12.81 2.71 -1.03
N ALA A 122 11.80 3.04 -0.21
CA ALA A 122 10.42 3.17 -0.66
C ALA A 122 10.23 4.31 -1.68
N VAL A 123 11.02 5.37 -1.57
CA VAL A 123 11.04 6.47 -2.55
C VAL A 123 11.59 5.99 -3.89
N GLY A 124 12.63 5.15 -3.86
CA GLY A 124 13.21 4.54 -5.06
C GLY A 124 12.25 3.58 -5.76
N LEU A 125 11.54 2.75 -4.98
CA LEU A 125 10.47 1.89 -5.50
C LEU A 125 9.35 2.72 -6.14
N TYR A 126 8.90 3.78 -5.45
CA TYR A 126 7.86 4.68 -5.94
C TYR A 126 8.27 5.36 -7.26
N ALA A 127 9.48 5.94 -7.31
CA ALA A 127 10.00 6.62 -8.50
C ALA A 127 10.15 5.67 -9.70
N LYS A 128 10.53 4.40 -9.49
CA LYS A 128 10.61 3.38 -10.56
C LYS A 128 9.26 3.07 -11.21
N ARG A 129 8.15 3.32 -10.53
CA ARG A 129 6.78 3.10 -11.07
C ARG A 129 6.21 4.33 -11.78
N MET A 130 6.91 5.45 -11.71
CA MET A 130 6.48 6.70 -12.32
C MET A 130 6.96 6.80 -13.77
N PRO A 131 6.17 7.46 -14.65
CA PRO A 131 6.68 7.95 -15.93
C PRO A 131 7.98 8.74 -15.74
N LEU A 132 8.87 8.66 -16.73
CA LEU A 132 10.22 9.26 -16.65
C LEU A 132 10.21 10.74 -16.25
N THR A 133 9.21 11.50 -16.71
CA THR A 133 9.03 12.93 -16.38
C THR A 133 8.76 13.17 -14.89
N LEU A 134 7.97 12.31 -14.26
CA LEU A 134 7.64 12.36 -12.84
C LEU A 134 8.77 11.77 -11.97
N CYS A 135 9.46 10.74 -12.47
CA CYS A 135 10.68 10.25 -11.84
C CYS A 135 11.75 11.34 -11.77
N LYS A 136 12.01 12.05 -12.87
CA LYS A 136 12.92 13.20 -12.91
C LYS A 136 12.52 14.32 -11.93
N LEU A 137 11.23 14.57 -11.75
CA LEU A 137 10.73 15.53 -10.77
C LEU A 137 11.13 15.16 -9.34
N ILE A 138 11.01 13.88 -8.97
CA ILE A 138 11.41 13.38 -7.65
C ILE A 138 12.94 13.49 -7.50
N MET A 139 13.69 13.06 -8.52
CA MET A 139 15.16 13.06 -8.51
C MET A 139 15.78 14.48 -8.56
N ALA A 140 15.04 15.47 -9.03
CA ALA A 140 15.48 16.87 -9.04
C ALA A 140 15.42 17.54 -7.65
N CYS A 141 14.88 16.86 -6.64
CA CYS A 141 14.92 17.36 -5.27
C CYS A 141 16.38 17.39 -4.76
N PRO A 142 16.83 18.51 -4.16
CA PRO A 142 18.22 18.65 -3.69
C PRO A 142 18.58 17.70 -2.55
N THR A 143 17.57 17.23 -1.81
CA THR A 143 17.68 16.15 -0.84
C THR A 143 16.61 15.10 -1.16
N GLN A 144 16.88 13.84 -0.82
CA GLN A 144 15.93 12.77 -1.05
C GLN A 144 14.64 13.06 -0.26
N PRO A 145 13.48 13.20 -0.93
CA PRO A 145 12.23 13.52 -0.25
C PRO A 145 11.72 12.30 0.54
N SER A 146 10.88 12.53 1.56
CA SER A 146 10.09 11.45 2.14
C SER A 146 9.10 10.88 1.11
N LEU A 147 8.63 9.64 1.32
CA LEU A 147 7.66 9.01 0.43
C LEU A 147 6.42 9.88 0.22
N ARG A 148 5.86 10.45 1.30
CA ARG A 148 4.71 11.35 1.25
C ARG A 148 5.01 12.62 0.44
N LYS A 149 6.19 13.22 0.63
CA LYS A 149 6.59 14.41 -0.14
C LYS A 149 6.79 14.10 -1.62
N ALA A 150 7.33 12.93 -1.97
CA ALA A 150 7.42 12.48 -3.36
C ALA A 150 6.02 12.29 -3.98
N MET A 151 5.10 11.67 -3.25
CA MET A 151 3.71 11.50 -3.69
C MET A 151 2.98 12.82 -3.91
N ASP A 152 3.14 13.78 -3.00
CA ASP A 152 2.55 15.12 -3.12
C ASP A 152 3.10 15.87 -4.35
N LEU A 153 4.41 15.81 -4.60
CA LEU A 153 5.04 16.42 -5.77
C LEU A 153 4.44 15.86 -7.08
N VAL A 154 4.32 14.54 -7.16
CA VAL A 154 3.74 13.89 -8.33
C VAL A 154 2.26 14.25 -8.50
N ARG A 155 1.47 14.23 -7.41
CA ARG A 155 0.05 14.64 -7.45
C ARG A 155 -0.09 16.06 -8.00
N ILE A 156 0.62 17.03 -7.42
CA ILE A 156 0.57 18.43 -7.83
C ILE A 156 0.92 18.57 -9.31
N ARG A 157 1.96 17.86 -9.78
CA ARG A 157 2.37 17.94 -11.18
C ARG A 157 1.30 17.39 -12.13
N VAL A 158 0.73 16.23 -11.81
CA VAL A 158 -0.32 15.60 -12.62
C VAL A 158 -1.57 16.49 -12.65
N GLU A 159 -2.01 16.97 -11.49
CA GLU A 159 -3.18 17.85 -11.38
C GLU A 159 -2.97 19.18 -12.12
N THR A 160 -1.77 19.76 -12.04
CA THR A 160 -1.42 20.98 -12.79
C THR A 160 -1.48 20.75 -14.29
N VAL A 161 -0.90 19.65 -14.77
CA VAL A 161 -0.94 19.30 -16.20
C VAL A 161 -2.38 19.06 -16.65
N GLN A 162 -3.19 18.34 -15.87
CA GLN A 162 -4.59 18.12 -16.18
C GLN A 162 -5.40 19.43 -16.17
N ALA A 163 -5.17 20.32 -15.22
CA ALA A 163 -5.80 21.64 -15.17
C ALA A 163 -5.41 22.50 -16.37
N MET A 164 -4.15 22.46 -16.79
CA MET A 164 -3.69 23.12 -18.02
C MET A 164 -4.37 22.55 -19.26
N HIS A 165 -4.60 21.24 -19.35
CA HIS A 165 -5.31 20.64 -20.49
C HIS A 165 -6.81 20.95 -20.47
N ARG A 166 -7.42 21.09 -19.29
CA ARG A 166 -8.85 21.49 -19.15
C ARG A 166 -9.09 22.96 -19.45
N ASN A 167 -8.11 23.83 -19.12
CA ASN A 167 -8.20 25.28 -19.32
C ASN A 167 -7.49 25.77 -20.58
N ALA A 168 -6.76 24.89 -21.28
CA ALA A 168 -6.26 25.18 -22.60
C ALA A 168 -7.47 25.20 -23.53
N ASP A 169 -7.77 26.37 -24.10
CA ASP A 169 -8.48 26.40 -25.35
C ASP A 169 -7.63 25.60 -26.35
N LEU A 170 -8.02 24.35 -26.59
CA LEU A 170 -7.36 23.45 -27.53
C LEU A 170 -7.73 23.80 -28.98
N THR A 171 -8.67 24.74 -29.19
CA THR A 171 -9.08 25.21 -30.52
C THR A 171 -7.90 25.66 -31.38
N PRO A 172 -6.89 26.40 -30.91
CA PRO A 172 -5.73 26.78 -31.74
C PRO A 172 -4.87 25.59 -32.14
N ILE A 173 -4.68 24.61 -31.25
CA ILE A 173 -3.89 23.39 -31.52
C ILE A 173 -4.65 22.48 -32.48
N ILE A 174 -5.95 22.31 -32.27
CA ILE A 174 -6.85 21.55 -33.15
C ILE A 174 -6.95 22.25 -34.52
N THR A 175 -7.07 23.58 -34.55
CA THR A 175 -7.12 24.37 -35.80
C THR A 175 -5.80 24.32 -36.55
N ALA A 176 -4.66 24.35 -35.85
CA ALA A 176 -3.34 24.18 -36.47
C ALA A 176 -3.18 22.75 -37.03
N ALA A 177 -3.53 21.72 -36.26
CA ALA A 177 -3.50 20.33 -36.72
C ALA A 177 -4.45 20.09 -37.91
N LEU A 178 -5.65 20.70 -37.91
CA LEU A 178 -6.59 20.63 -39.04
C LEU A 178 -6.09 21.38 -40.29
N LYS A 179 -5.32 22.47 -40.13
CA LYS A 179 -4.67 23.16 -41.25
C LYS A 179 -3.51 22.36 -41.83
N ASP A 180 -2.71 21.72 -40.99
CA ASP A 180 -1.58 20.88 -41.41
C ASP A 180 -2.02 19.58 -42.09
N LEU A 181 -3.24 19.11 -41.81
CA LEU A 181 -3.83 17.93 -42.44
C LEU A 181 -4.37 18.18 -43.86
N GLY A 182 -4.37 19.43 -44.34
CA GLY A 182 -4.94 19.80 -45.63
C GLY A 182 -6.46 19.60 -45.71
N PRO A 183 -7.11 19.99 -46.82
CA PRO A 183 -8.57 19.91 -46.93
C PRO A 183 -9.04 18.46 -46.92
N PHE A 184 -9.69 18.04 -45.82
CA PHE A 184 -10.54 16.83 -45.77
C PHE A 184 -11.86 17.00 -46.55
N ALA A 185 -11.84 17.78 -47.63
CA ALA A 185 -12.88 17.76 -48.65
C ALA A 185 -12.37 16.89 -49.79
N GLY A 186 -12.84 15.65 -49.85
CA GLY A 186 -12.80 14.90 -51.10
C GLY A 186 -13.40 15.75 -52.23
N PRO A 187 -13.00 15.52 -53.49
CA PRO A 187 -13.41 16.36 -54.60
C PRO A 187 -14.95 16.43 -54.62
N GLN A 188 -15.52 17.63 -54.46
CA GLN A 188 -16.87 17.85 -54.94
C GLN A 188 -16.78 17.64 -56.44
N THR A 189 -17.26 16.48 -56.88
CA THR A 189 -17.51 16.20 -58.28
C THR A 189 -18.27 17.39 -58.86
N ALA A 190 -17.61 18.13 -59.73
CA ALA A 190 -18.28 18.95 -60.72
C ALA A 190 -19.23 18.01 -61.47
N LYS A 191 -20.53 18.15 -61.23
CA LYS A 191 -21.52 17.72 -62.22
C LYS A 191 -21.73 18.91 -63.14
N GLN A 192 -21.47 18.64 -64.41
CA GLN A 192 -21.93 19.40 -65.56
C GLN A 192 -23.44 19.65 -65.49
#